data_AF-A0A1D6MWM3-F1
#
_entry.id   AF-A0A1D6MWM3-F1
#
_cell.length_a   1.000
_cell.length_b   1.000
_cell.length_c   1.000
_cell.angle_alpha   90.00
_cell.angle_beta   90.00
_cell.angle_gamma   90.00
#
_symmetry.space_group_name_H-M   'P 1'
#
loop_
_entity.id
_entity.type
_entity.pdbx_description
1 polymer ?
#
loop_
_entity_poly.entity_id
_entity_poly.type
_entity_poly.pdbx_seq_one_letter_code
_entity_poly.pdbx_strand_id
1 'polypeptide(L)'
;MQIRLSPSMRSITISTSHGLLDLMRLKVAARHFSYRTVFHTVLILAFLLPFVFILTAIMTLEGFNKCSSLDCLGRRLGPRLLGRGNDGSMRLVRDLYVMLDKVNSEEAPLDLKVPETFDEFIWDMKNNDYDLRSFAFKLKATNLKSNFTLWRLGTLPPGLIAFKGHVHPIDPSWHLLGLGYQEKTDISSVEQAAVIHYNGQSKPWLEIGFKHLQPFWTKYVNYSNEFLRNCHIMEPQL
;
A
#
# COMPACT_ATOMS: atom_id res chain seq x y z
N MET A 1 -82.16 43.29 -38.80
CA MET A 1 -80.91 44.08 -38.74
C MET A 1 -79.82 43.25 -39.42
N GLN A 2 -79.41 43.62 -40.64
CA GLN A 2 -78.42 42.84 -41.41
C GLN A 2 -77.01 43.23 -40.97
N ILE A 3 -76.27 42.30 -40.36
CA ILE A 3 -74.83 42.49 -40.10
C ILE A 3 -74.07 41.88 -41.27
N ARG A 4 -73.44 42.75 -42.07
CA ARG A 4 -72.47 42.35 -43.10
C ARG A 4 -71.13 42.05 -42.42
N LEU A 5 -70.60 40.84 -42.62
CA LEU A 5 -69.28 40.44 -42.14
C LEU A 5 -68.27 40.51 -43.30
N SER A 6 -67.16 41.20 -43.09
CA SER A 6 -66.07 41.38 -44.06
C SER A 6 -65.27 40.08 -44.25
N PRO A 7 -64.77 39.76 -45.47
CA PRO A 7 -64.06 38.50 -45.76
C PRO A 7 -62.64 38.40 -45.13
N SER A 8 -62.20 39.41 -44.36
CA SER A 8 -60.83 39.55 -43.86
C SER A 8 -60.64 39.20 -42.37
N MET A 9 -61.62 38.58 -41.70
CA MET A 9 -61.47 38.19 -40.29
C MET A 9 -61.88 36.73 -40.07
N ARG A 10 -60.90 35.82 -40.07
CA ARG A 10 -61.08 34.45 -39.57
C ARG A 10 -60.64 34.40 -38.10
N SER A 11 -61.65 34.50 -37.25
CA SER A 11 -61.70 34.31 -35.78
C SER A 11 -61.43 35.53 -34.89
N ILE A 12 -62.49 35.93 -34.17
CA ILE A 12 -62.43 36.55 -32.86
C ILE A 12 -62.71 35.42 -31.87
N THR A 13 -61.77 35.12 -30.97
CA THR A 13 -62.04 34.25 -29.81
C THR A 13 -62.03 35.13 -28.57
N ILE A 14 -63.23 35.35 -28.03
CA ILE A 14 -63.46 36.01 -26.74
C ILE A 14 -62.91 35.09 -25.66
N SER A 15 -62.00 35.62 -24.83
CA SER A 15 -61.45 34.90 -23.69
C SER A 15 -62.47 34.83 -22.56
N THR A 16 -62.68 33.62 -22.04
CA THR A 16 -63.19 33.42 -20.69
C THR A 16 -62.12 32.70 -19.91
N SER A 17 -61.43 33.51 -19.12
CA SER A 17 -60.44 33.17 -18.12
C SER A 17 -60.92 32.05 -17.19
N HIS A 18 -60.03 31.12 -16.87
CA HIS A 18 -59.73 30.78 -15.48
C HIS A 18 -58.31 30.20 -15.37
N GLY A 19 -57.45 30.84 -14.57
CA GLY A 19 -56.39 30.13 -13.87
C GLY A 19 -55.00 30.10 -14.51
N LEU A 20 -54.31 31.23 -14.46
CA LEU A 20 -53.01 31.37 -13.77
C LEU A 20 -51.94 30.30 -14.07
N LEU A 21 -51.19 30.49 -15.16
CA LEU A 21 -49.71 30.52 -15.21
C LEU A 21 -49.28 30.58 -16.67
N ASP A 22 -49.06 31.81 -17.14
CA ASP A 22 -48.41 32.15 -18.39
C ASP A 22 -46.93 31.72 -18.29
N LEU A 23 -46.66 30.44 -18.56
CA LEU A 23 -45.30 29.94 -18.69
C LEU A 23 -44.72 30.56 -19.96
N MET A 24 -43.90 31.59 -19.75
CA MET A 24 -43.04 32.20 -20.75
C MET A 24 -42.61 31.13 -21.76
N ARG A 25 -43.03 31.32 -23.02
CA ARG A 25 -42.41 30.68 -24.17
C ARG A 25 -40.95 31.15 -24.22
N LEU A 26 -40.10 30.48 -23.45
CA LEU A 26 -38.68 30.38 -23.74
C LEU A 26 -38.61 29.63 -25.07
N LYS A 27 -38.57 30.41 -26.15
CA LYS A 27 -38.15 29.97 -27.46
C LYS A 27 -36.66 29.63 -27.32
N VAL A 28 -36.36 28.50 -26.67
CA VAL A 28 -35.04 27.91 -26.67
C VAL A 28 -34.81 27.55 -28.13
N ALA A 29 -34.05 28.40 -28.82
CA ALA A 29 -33.44 28.00 -30.07
C ALA A 29 -32.65 26.74 -29.72
N ALA A 30 -33.11 25.58 -30.22
CA ALA A 30 -32.38 24.35 -30.08
C ALA A 30 -31.05 24.54 -30.80
N ARG A 31 -30.01 24.96 -30.07
CA ARG A 31 -28.63 24.84 -30.54
C ARG A 31 -28.44 23.35 -30.72
N HIS A 32 -28.45 22.90 -31.97
CA HIS A 32 -27.95 21.59 -32.35
C HIS A 32 -26.51 21.52 -31.85
N PHE A 33 -26.32 20.95 -30.66
CA PHE A 33 -24.99 20.61 -30.18
C PHE A 33 -24.42 19.62 -31.19
N SER A 34 -23.25 19.93 -31.73
CA SER A 34 -22.58 19.05 -32.68
C SER A 34 -22.38 17.71 -31.99
N TYR A 35 -22.95 16.65 -32.58
CA TYR A 35 -22.79 15.27 -32.10
C TYR A 35 -21.31 14.93 -31.87
N ARG A 36 -20.41 15.52 -32.67
CA ARG A 36 -18.97 15.40 -32.51
C ARG A 36 -18.45 15.97 -31.18
N THR A 37 -18.92 17.16 -30.78
CA THR A 37 -18.56 17.77 -29.49
C THR A 37 -19.14 16.95 -28.34
N VAL A 38 -20.40 16.52 -28.44
CA VAL A 38 -21.04 15.68 -27.43
C VAL A 38 -20.29 14.36 -27.26
N PHE A 39 -19.95 13.68 -28.37
CA PHE A 39 -19.19 12.44 -28.35
C PHE A 39 -17.84 12.59 -27.65
N HIS A 40 -17.06 13.63 -27.98
CA HIS A 40 -15.79 13.86 -27.31
C HIS A 40 -15.96 14.23 -25.83
N THR A 41 -17.00 15.00 -25.46
CA THR A 41 -17.26 15.31 -24.04
C THR A 41 -17.63 14.06 -23.26
N VAL A 42 -18.46 13.18 -23.80
CA VAL A 42 -18.83 11.91 -23.16
C VAL A 42 -17.62 11.00 -23.04
N LEU A 43 -16.77 10.91 -24.08
CA LEU A 43 -15.55 10.12 -24.06
C LEU A 43 -14.58 10.60 -22.97
N ILE A 44 -14.33 11.91 -22.90
CA ILE A 44 -13.46 12.51 -21.88
C ILE A 44 -14.03 12.24 -20.48
N LEU A 45 -15.34 12.42 -20.29
CA LEU A 45 -15.99 12.19 -19.01
C LEU A 45 -15.92 10.70 -18.60
N ALA A 46 -16.06 9.78 -19.55
CA ALA A 46 -15.94 8.34 -19.32
C ALA A 46 -14.54 7.92 -18.85
N PHE A 47 -13.47 8.64 -19.25
CA PHE A 47 -12.12 8.40 -18.75
C PHE A 47 -11.80 9.16 -17.46
N LEU A 48 -12.30 10.39 -17.30
CA LEU A 48 -12.01 11.21 -16.13
C LEU A 48 -12.80 10.78 -14.88
N LEU A 49 -14.08 10.42 -15.02
CA LEU A 49 -14.91 10.07 -13.87
C LEU A 49 -14.40 8.85 -13.09
N PRO A 50 -14.01 7.73 -13.72
CA PRO A 50 -13.42 6.61 -12.98
C PRO A 50 -12.14 6.99 -12.26
N PHE A 51 -11.30 7.85 -12.86
CA PHE A 51 -10.07 8.31 -12.23
C PHE A 51 -10.35 9.17 -10.99
N VAL A 52 -11.29 10.12 -11.09
CA VAL A 52 -11.72 10.95 -9.96
C VAL A 52 -12.39 10.11 -8.89
N PHE A 53 -13.23 9.13 -9.27
CA PHE A 53 -13.88 8.22 -8.34
C PHE A 53 -12.87 7.35 -7.58
N ILE A 54 -11.91 6.73 -8.27
CA ILE A 54 -10.86 5.92 -7.63
C ILE A 54 -10.01 6.79 -6.70
N LEU A 55 -9.63 7.99 -7.13
CA LEU A 55 -8.82 8.90 -6.31
C LEU A 55 -9.56 9.33 -5.04
N THR A 56 -10.84 9.71 -5.17
CA THR A 56 -11.66 10.10 -4.03
C THR A 56 -11.95 8.93 -3.09
N ALA A 57 -12.31 7.76 -3.64
CA ALA A 57 -12.55 6.54 -2.85
C ALA A 57 -11.31 6.13 -2.04
N ILE A 58 -10.13 6.17 -2.65
CA ILE A 58 -8.86 5.87 -1.97
C ILE A 58 -8.58 6.89 -0.85
N MET A 59 -8.78 8.18 -1.10
CA MET A 59 -8.61 9.21 -0.07
C MET A 59 -9.58 9.02 1.11
N THR A 60 -10.82 8.58 0.84
CA THR A 60 -11.81 8.30 1.89
C THR A 60 -11.52 7.01 2.67
N LEU A 61 -10.98 5.98 2.02
CA LEU A 61 -10.64 4.70 2.66
C LEU A 61 -9.40 4.81 3.56
N GLU A 62 -8.49 5.73 3.30
CA GLU A 62 -7.31 5.97 4.15
C GLU A 62 -7.58 6.85 5.40
N GLY A 63 -8.80 7.33 5.61
CA GLY A 63 -9.23 7.89 6.90
C GLY A 63 -8.57 9.21 7.34
N PHE A 64 -7.97 9.98 6.43
CA PHE A 64 -7.33 11.25 6.78
C PHE A 64 -8.29 12.44 6.70
N ASN A 65 -9.11 12.65 7.73
CA ASN A 65 -10.06 13.76 7.84
C ASN A 65 -9.41 15.16 8.09
N LYS A 66 -8.09 15.30 7.89
CA LYS A 66 -7.35 16.55 8.15
C LYS A 66 -6.26 16.86 7.11
N CYS A 67 -6.50 16.58 5.84
CA CYS A 67 -5.61 17.01 4.77
C CYS A 67 -6.33 17.92 3.78
N SER A 68 -5.90 19.18 3.71
CA SER A 68 -6.37 20.14 2.70
C SER A 68 -6.03 19.61 1.30
N SER A 69 -7.03 19.56 0.43
CA SER A 69 -7.11 18.67 -0.74
C SER A 69 -6.00 18.80 -1.80
N LEU A 70 -5.22 19.89 -1.81
CA LEU A 70 -4.18 20.11 -2.82
C LEU A 70 -2.83 19.49 -2.47
N ASP A 71 -2.48 19.39 -1.18
CA ASP A 71 -1.13 18.93 -0.77
C ASP A 71 -1.00 17.39 -0.83
N CYS A 72 -2.10 16.66 -0.63
CA CYS A 72 -2.14 15.20 -0.79
C CYS A 72 -2.10 14.73 -2.23
N LEU A 73 -2.70 15.49 -3.14
CA LEU A 73 -2.67 15.22 -4.58
C LEU A 73 -1.23 15.28 -5.12
N GLY A 74 -0.42 16.23 -4.63
CA GLY A 74 1.00 16.34 -4.96
C GLY A 74 1.87 15.18 -4.45
N ARG A 75 1.52 14.60 -3.28
CA ARG A 75 2.25 13.45 -2.72
C ARG A 75 1.91 12.11 -3.40
N ARG A 76 0.75 11.96 -4.04
CA ARG A 76 0.30 10.69 -4.64
C ARG A 76 0.29 10.64 -6.17
N LEU A 77 0.12 11.77 -6.87
CA LEU A 77 0.32 11.84 -8.34
C LEU A 77 1.80 11.94 -8.74
N GLY A 78 2.67 12.20 -7.77
CA GLY A 78 4.11 12.01 -7.87
C GLY A 78 4.84 13.15 -8.62
N PRO A 79 6.06 13.52 -8.19
CA PRO A 79 6.93 14.48 -8.88
C PRO A 79 7.54 13.93 -10.19
N ARG A 80 6.91 12.93 -10.84
CA ARG A 80 7.51 12.21 -11.98
C ARG A 80 7.47 12.96 -13.31
N LEU A 81 6.66 14.01 -13.45
CA LEU A 81 6.61 14.80 -14.69
C LEU A 81 7.69 15.90 -14.75
N LEU A 82 8.28 16.28 -13.62
CA LEU A 82 9.33 17.29 -13.53
C LEU A 82 10.45 16.73 -12.66
N GLY A 83 11.37 16.01 -13.31
CA GLY A 83 12.44 15.25 -12.67
C GLY A 83 13.20 16.03 -11.60
N ARG A 84 12.83 15.82 -10.33
CA ARG A 84 13.65 15.94 -9.12
C ARG A 84 12.89 15.40 -7.90
N GLY A 85 12.58 14.11 -7.88
CA GLY A 85 12.03 13.44 -6.70
C GLY A 85 13.16 13.06 -5.75
N ASN A 86 13.37 13.84 -4.69
CA ASN A 86 14.35 13.55 -3.66
C ASN A 86 13.89 12.34 -2.81
N ASP A 87 14.74 11.34 -2.67
CA ASP A 87 14.55 10.05 -1.98
C ASP A 87 14.39 10.17 -0.45
N GLY A 88 13.52 11.06 0.04
CA GLY A 88 13.41 11.37 1.47
C GLY A 88 13.08 10.16 2.34
N SER A 89 12.18 9.28 1.91
CA SER A 89 11.80 8.06 2.65
C SER A 89 12.93 7.03 2.70
N MET A 90 13.58 6.75 1.56
CA MET A 90 14.74 5.86 1.52
C MET A 90 15.91 6.40 2.34
N ARG A 91 16.09 7.73 2.34
CA ARG A 91 17.08 8.41 3.17
C ARG A 91 16.80 8.22 4.66
N LEU A 92 15.56 8.40 5.11
CA LEU A 92 15.18 8.17 6.52
C LEU A 92 15.41 6.73 6.97
N VAL A 93 15.03 5.75 6.14
CA VAL A 93 15.27 4.33 6.42
C VAL A 93 16.77 4.05 6.53
N ARG A 94 17.56 4.53 5.56
CA ARG A 94 19.01 4.37 5.58
C ARG A 94 19.64 5.01 6.81
N ASP A 95 19.26 6.24 7.13
CA ASP A 95 19.81 6.98 8.25
C ASP A 95 19.47 6.27 9.59
N LEU A 96 18.28 5.69 9.71
CA LEU A 96 17.91 4.84 10.86
C LEU A 96 18.80 3.58 10.96
N TYR A 97 19.01 2.85 9.87
CA TYR A 97 19.89 1.67 9.89
C TYR A 97 21.33 2.03 10.26
N VAL A 98 21.88 3.11 9.71
CA VAL A 98 23.21 3.61 10.06
C VAL A 98 23.28 3.99 11.53
N MET A 99 22.22 4.58 12.09
CA MET A 99 22.19 4.92 13.51
C MET A 99 22.11 3.68 14.39
N LEU A 100 21.29 2.69 14.03
CA LEU A 100 21.18 1.43 14.77
C LEU A 100 22.51 0.67 14.82
N ASP A 101 23.25 0.62 13.71
CA ASP A 101 24.57 -0.03 13.63
C ASP A 101 25.58 0.64 14.57
N LYS A 102 25.65 1.97 14.54
CA LYS A 102 26.50 2.75 15.46
C LYS A 102 26.13 2.49 16.92
N VAL A 103 24.85 2.61 17.27
CA VAL A 103 24.35 2.39 18.63
C VAL A 103 24.59 0.95 19.09
N ASN A 104 24.64 -0.03 18.20
CA ASN A 104 24.91 -1.42 18.55
C ASN A 104 26.30 -1.59 19.19
N SER A 105 27.28 -0.80 18.74
CA SER A 105 28.66 -0.82 19.25
C SER A 105 28.88 0.07 20.49
N GLU A 106 27.91 0.91 20.85
CA GLU A 106 28.00 1.83 21.98
C GLU A 106 27.24 1.32 23.22
N GLU A 107 27.71 1.72 24.41
CA GLU A 107 27.00 1.50 25.67
C GLU A 107 25.82 2.47 25.81
N ALA A 108 24.74 2.00 26.43
CA ALA A 108 23.57 2.84 26.66
C ALA A 108 23.88 3.93 27.71
N PRO A 109 23.33 5.16 27.57
CA PRO A 109 23.45 6.19 28.59
C PRO A 109 22.95 5.72 29.97
N LEU A 110 23.66 6.10 31.03
CA LEU A 110 23.38 5.70 32.42
C LEU A 110 21.99 6.09 32.94
N ASP A 111 21.38 7.12 32.36
CA ASP A 111 20.08 7.69 32.74
C ASP A 111 18.93 7.26 31.81
N LEU A 112 19.19 6.34 30.88
CA LEU A 112 18.18 5.89 29.93
C LEU A 112 17.07 5.09 30.62
N LYS A 113 15.88 5.68 30.75
CA LYS A 113 14.68 4.97 31.23
C LYS A 113 14.21 3.97 30.19
N VAL A 114 14.36 2.68 30.49
CA VAL A 114 13.96 1.58 29.61
C VAL A 114 12.53 1.15 29.94
N PRO A 115 11.59 1.18 28.98
CA PRO A 115 10.23 0.67 29.17
C PRO A 115 10.21 -0.79 29.66
N GLU A 116 9.21 -1.14 30.47
CA GLU A 116 8.95 -2.52 30.90
C GLU A 116 8.41 -3.39 29.75
N THR A 117 7.59 -2.77 28.88
CA THR A 117 6.91 -3.49 27.80
C THR A 117 7.07 -2.79 26.46
N PHE A 118 6.85 -3.52 25.37
CA PHE A 118 6.82 -2.94 24.03
C PHE A 118 5.62 -2.00 23.83
N ASP A 119 4.51 -2.22 24.53
CA ASP A 119 3.35 -1.31 24.53
C ASP A 119 3.70 0.04 25.16
N GLU A 120 4.38 0.00 26.30
CA GLU A 120 4.89 1.20 26.94
C GLU A 120 5.92 1.92 26.05
N PHE A 121 6.85 1.19 25.42
CA PHE A 121 7.79 1.77 24.45
C PHE A 121 7.05 2.51 23.33
N ILE A 122 6.04 1.91 22.71
CA ILE A 122 5.32 2.53 21.60
C ILE A 122 4.46 3.71 22.07
N TRP A 123 3.85 3.60 23.25
CA TRP A 123 3.12 4.71 23.85
C TRP A 123 4.05 5.89 24.11
N ASP A 124 5.23 5.64 24.68
CA ASP A 124 6.24 6.64 24.96
C ASP A 124 6.79 7.30 23.68
N MET A 125 7.06 6.52 22.63
CA MET A 125 7.47 7.04 21.31
C MET A 125 6.39 7.87 20.62
N LYS A 126 5.11 7.57 20.87
CA LYS A 126 3.99 8.29 20.26
C LYS A 126 3.69 9.62 20.96
N ASN A 127 3.97 9.71 22.26
CA ASN A 127 3.58 10.86 23.09
C ASN A 127 4.75 11.79 23.39
N ASN A 128 5.98 11.45 23.02
CA ASN A 128 7.16 12.29 23.22
C ASN A 128 7.97 12.40 21.93
N ASP A 129 8.67 13.52 21.77
CA ASP A 129 9.60 13.73 20.67
C ASP A 129 10.98 13.18 21.03
N TYR A 130 11.52 12.32 20.15
CA TYR A 130 12.86 11.76 20.28
C TYR A 130 13.66 12.04 19.02
N ASP A 131 14.95 12.36 19.19
CA ASP A 131 15.87 12.32 18.07
C ASP A 131 16.17 10.86 17.67
N LEU A 132 16.75 10.68 16.48
CA LEU A 132 17.04 9.35 15.93
C LEU A 132 17.99 8.53 16.82
N ARG A 133 18.88 9.20 17.56
CA ARG A 133 19.89 8.54 18.40
C ARG A 133 19.27 8.04 19.69
N SER A 134 18.52 8.87 20.40
CA SER A 134 17.74 8.52 21.59
C SER A 134 16.73 7.43 21.27
N PHE A 135 16.04 7.52 20.12
CA PHE A 135 15.18 6.45 19.63
C PHE A 135 15.95 5.12 19.50
N ALA A 136 17.09 5.12 18.80
CA ALA A 136 17.89 3.93 18.57
C ALA A 136 18.40 3.30 19.89
N PHE A 137 18.85 4.09 20.85
CA PHE A 137 19.28 3.59 22.17
C PHE A 137 18.11 3.00 22.97
N LYS A 138 16.97 3.70 23.04
CA LYS A 138 15.81 3.22 23.78
C LYS A 138 15.27 1.93 23.17
N LEU A 139 15.26 1.86 21.84
CA LEU A 139 14.87 0.66 21.11
C LEU A 139 15.85 -0.51 21.36
N LYS A 140 17.18 -0.28 21.33
CA LYS A 140 18.21 -1.28 21.67
C LYS A 140 18.01 -1.80 23.10
N ALA A 141 17.87 -0.91 24.06
CA ALA A 141 17.72 -1.26 25.47
C ALA A 141 16.44 -2.05 25.74
N THR A 142 15.32 -1.66 25.12
CA THR A 142 14.04 -2.38 25.23
C THR A 142 14.18 -3.80 24.67
N ASN A 143 14.90 -3.97 23.56
CA ASN A 143 15.09 -5.30 22.99
C ASN A 143 15.98 -6.20 23.83
N LEU A 144 17.07 -5.67 24.38
CA LEU A 144 17.95 -6.39 25.30
C LEU A 144 17.16 -6.86 26.53
N LYS A 145 16.36 -5.98 27.13
CA LYS A 145 15.49 -6.31 28.26
C LYS A 145 14.49 -7.43 27.93
N SER A 146 14.00 -7.46 26.68
CA SER A 146 13.09 -8.49 26.18
C SER A 146 13.75 -9.80 25.76
N ASN A 147 15.07 -9.99 25.97
CA ASN A 147 15.83 -11.13 25.45
C ASN A 147 15.69 -11.31 23.93
N PHE A 148 15.70 -10.22 23.16
CA PHE A 148 15.55 -10.27 21.69
C PHE A 148 14.26 -10.95 21.21
N THR A 149 13.18 -10.85 22.01
CA THR A 149 11.85 -11.31 21.59
C THR A 149 11.14 -10.28 20.72
N LEU A 150 11.49 -9.00 20.85
CA LEU A 150 10.91 -7.91 20.06
C LEU A 150 11.51 -7.80 18.65
N TRP A 151 12.82 -8.01 18.52
CA TRP A 151 13.46 -8.27 17.22
C TRP A 151 14.33 -9.51 17.33
N ARG A 152 14.41 -10.30 16.27
CA ARG A 152 15.59 -11.16 16.05
C ARG A 152 16.50 -10.44 15.07
N LEU A 153 17.82 -10.50 15.30
CA LEU A 153 18.81 -9.97 14.34
C LEU A 153 18.49 -10.51 12.93
N GLY A 154 18.37 -9.60 11.95
CA GLY A 154 18.00 -9.94 10.56
C GLY A 154 16.51 -9.86 10.21
N THR A 155 15.63 -9.54 11.16
CA THR A 155 14.21 -9.16 10.86
C THR A 155 14.13 -7.67 10.50
N LEU A 156 13.01 -7.19 9.92
CA LEU A 156 12.76 -5.78 9.53
C LEU A 156 12.10 -4.99 10.69
N PRO A 157 12.86 -4.35 11.61
CA PRO A 157 12.29 -3.85 12.86
C PRO A 157 11.41 -2.59 12.71
N PRO A 158 11.74 -1.62 11.82
CA PRO A 158 10.89 -0.46 11.58
C PRO A 158 9.49 -0.82 11.06
N GLY A 159 9.36 -1.87 10.25
CA GLY A 159 8.07 -2.32 9.73
C GLY A 159 7.16 -2.81 10.84
N LEU A 160 7.67 -3.67 11.72
CA LEU A 160 6.88 -4.21 12.85
C LEU A 160 6.45 -3.11 13.83
N ILE A 161 7.31 -2.10 14.05
CA ILE A 161 6.98 -0.92 14.86
C ILE A 161 5.90 -0.08 14.19
N ALA A 162 6.05 0.21 12.89
CA ALA A 162 5.13 1.05 12.13
C ALA A 162 3.73 0.43 12.02
N PHE A 163 3.63 -0.90 11.97
CA PHE A 163 2.37 -1.63 11.81
C PHE A 163 1.88 -2.29 13.10
N LYS A 164 2.39 -1.90 14.27
CA LYS A 164 1.95 -2.50 15.54
C LYS A 164 0.42 -2.41 15.71
N GLY A 165 -0.20 -3.53 16.09
CA GLY A 165 -1.64 -3.63 16.24
C GLY A 165 -2.40 -3.73 14.92
N HIS A 166 -1.70 -3.66 13.78
CA HIS A 166 -2.22 -3.76 12.43
C HIS A 166 -1.59 -4.91 11.62
N VAL A 167 -0.72 -5.71 12.25
CA VAL A 167 -0.21 -6.96 11.67
C VAL A 167 -1.10 -8.11 12.12
N HIS A 168 -1.57 -8.91 11.16
CA HIS A 168 -2.30 -10.14 11.43
C HIS A 168 -1.44 -11.35 11.05
N PRO A 169 -1.38 -12.39 11.90
CA PRO A 169 -0.70 -13.62 11.51
C PRO A 169 -1.42 -14.23 10.31
N ILE A 170 -0.64 -14.69 9.34
CA ILE A 170 -1.15 -15.47 8.23
C ILE A 170 -0.96 -16.95 8.60
N ASP A 171 -1.92 -17.78 8.23
CA ASP A 171 -1.82 -19.22 8.42
C ASP A 171 -0.55 -19.77 7.72
N PRO A 172 0.29 -20.57 8.40
CA PRO A 172 1.53 -21.10 7.83
C PRO A 172 1.36 -21.89 6.53
N SER A 173 0.16 -22.41 6.24
CA SER A 173 -0.16 -23.04 4.95
C SER A 173 -0.03 -22.08 3.76
N TRP A 174 -0.14 -20.77 3.95
CA TRP A 174 0.12 -19.80 2.87
C TRP A 174 1.60 -19.52 2.69
N HIS A 175 2.36 -19.44 3.78
CA HIS A 175 3.78 -19.11 3.74
C HIS A 175 4.53 -19.68 4.96
N LEU A 176 5.28 -20.76 4.73
CA LEU A 176 6.09 -21.41 5.74
C LEU A 176 7.52 -20.88 5.69
N LEU A 177 7.89 -20.12 6.71
CA LEU A 177 9.22 -19.55 6.89
C LEU A 177 10.06 -20.33 7.90
N GLY A 178 11.37 -20.07 7.90
CA GLY A 178 12.28 -20.58 8.93
C GLY A 178 12.95 -21.92 8.60
N LEU A 179 12.79 -22.40 7.37
CA LEU A 179 13.49 -23.60 6.91
C LEU A 179 15.02 -23.37 6.91
N GLY A 180 15.76 -24.38 7.39
CA GLY A 180 17.22 -24.33 7.49
C GLY A 180 17.79 -23.77 8.81
N TYR A 181 16.94 -23.43 9.79
CA TYR A 181 17.40 -23.12 11.17
C TYR A 181 17.39 -24.35 12.08
N GLN A 182 16.44 -25.26 11.88
CA GLN A 182 16.24 -26.43 12.71
C GLN A 182 16.21 -27.68 11.83
N GLU A 183 16.90 -28.73 12.28
CA GLU A 183 16.92 -30.01 11.56
C GLU A 183 15.55 -30.70 11.66
N LYS A 184 14.87 -30.62 12.80
CA LYS A 184 13.54 -31.22 12.95
C LYS A 184 12.47 -30.27 12.43
N THR A 185 12.01 -30.51 11.20
CA THR A 185 10.88 -29.80 10.59
C THR A 185 9.74 -30.78 10.33
N ASP A 186 8.50 -30.37 10.58
CA ASP A 186 7.32 -31.16 10.20
C ASP A 186 7.15 -31.13 8.67
N ILE A 187 7.46 -32.26 8.04
CA ILE A 187 7.39 -32.41 6.58
C ILE A 187 5.97 -32.22 6.06
N SER A 188 4.95 -32.63 6.82
CA SER A 188 3.55 -32.47 6.41
C SER A 188 3.20 -30.99 6.22
N SER A 189 3.64 -30.13 7.14
CA SER A 189 3.47 -28.69 7.01
C SER A 189 4.23 -28.11 5.81
N VAL A 190 5.42 -28.63 5.49
CA VAL A 190 6.21 -28.18 4.33
C VAL A 190 5.51 -28.56 3.01
N GLU A 191 4.95 -29.75 2.93
CA GLU A 191 4.22 -30.24 1.75
C GLU A 191 2.91 -29.50 1.48
N GLN A 192 2.21 -29.09 2.55
CA GLN A 192 0.93 -28.39 2.46
C GLN A 192 1.08 -26.88 2.24
N ALA A 193 2.27 -26.32 2.47
CA ALA A 193 2.49 -24.89 2.33
C ALA A 193 2.52 -24.45 0.86
N ALA A 194 1.83 -23.35 0.55
CA ALA A 194 1.81 -22.76 -0.79
C ALA A 194 3.15 -22.13 -1.16
N VAL A 195 3.85 -21.53 -0.19
CA VAL A 195 5.18 -20.95 -0.35
C VAL A 195 6.05 -21.38 0.82
N ILE A 196 7.25 -21.91 0.53
CA ILE A 196 8.25 -22.24 1.53
C ILE A 196 9.46 -21.29 1.42
N HIS A 197 10.02 -20.88 2.55
CA HIS A 197 11.14 -19.93 2.58
C HIS A 197 12.31 -20.43 3.44
N TYR A 198 13.43 -20.70 2.77
CA TYR A 198 14.72 -21.08 3.35
C TYR A 198 15.50 -19.86 3.87
N ASN A 199 15.11 -19.40 5.06
CA ASN A 199 15.74 -18.27 5.75
C ASN A 199 16.98 -18.66 6.57
N GLY A 200 17.07 -19.93 6.96
CA GLY A 200 18.17 -20.40 7.80
C GLY A 200 19.48 -20.61 7.03
N GLN A 201 20.50 -21.01 7.77
CA GLN A 201 21.85 -21.21 7.24
C GLN A 201 21.97 -22.52 6.46
N SER A 202 21.25 -23.56 6.87
CA SER A 202 21.23 -24.87 6.21
C SER A 202 20.34 -24.88 4.97
N LYS A 203 20.68 -24.04 3.98
CA LYS A 203 19.99 -23.97 2.68
C LYS A 203 20.20 -25.26 1.87
N PRO A 204 19.21 -25.70 1.09
CA PRO A 204 19.23 -27.02 0.45
C PRO A 204 20.29 -27.16 -0.66
N TRP A 205 20.77 -26.04 -1.21
CA TRP A 205 21.87 -26.01 -2.19
C TRP A 205 23.26 -25.95 -1.57
N LEU A 206 23.37 -25.99 -0.24
CA LEU A 206 24.64 -26.03 0.48
C LEU A 206 24.89 -27.44 1.02
N GLU A 207 26.16 -27.78 1.23
CA GLU A 207 26.57 -29.07 1.81
C GLU A 207 26.00 -29.29 3.21
N ILE A 208 25.88 -28.21 3.99
CA ILE A 208 25.28 -28.18 5.34
C ILE A 208 23.74 -28.24 5.35
N GLY A 209 23.10 -28.35 4.17
CA GLY A 209 21.66 -28.37 4.02
C GLY A 209 21.04 -29.67 4.56
N PHE A 210 19.90 -29.56 5.24
CA PHE A 210 19.21 -30.72 5.78
C PHE A 210 18.65 -31.61 4.67
N LYS A 211 19.08 -32.88 4.63
CA LYS A 211 18.79 -33.82 3.53
C LYS A 211 17.30 -34.00 3.26
N HIS A 212 16.48 -34.08 4.31
CA HIS A 212 15.02 -34.23 4.16
C HIS A 212 14.32 -32.99 3.58
N LEU A 213 14.96 -31.81 3.61
CA LEU A 213 14.41 -30.59 2.98
C LEU A 213 14.94 -30.36 1.56
N GLN A 214 15.98 -31.06 1.12
CA GLN A 214 16.55 -30.87 -0.23
C GLN A 214 15.56 -31.19 -1.35
N PRO A 215 14.76 -32.28 -1.30
CA PRO A 215 13.83 -32.64 -2.37
C PRO A 215 12.84 -31.55 -2.78
N PHE A 216 12.46 -30.69 -1.83
CA PHE A 216 11.51 -29.60 -2.07
C PHE A 216 12.07 -28.53 -3.01
N TRP A 217 13.39 -28.35 -3.03
CA TRP A 217 14.07 -27.40 -3.91
C TRP A 217 14.61 -28.09 -5.17
N THR A 218 15.29 -29.24 -5.02
CA THR A 218 16.00 -29.92 -6.11
C THR A 218 15.09 -30.29 -7.28
N LYS A 219 13.82 -30.63 -7.02
CA LYS A 219 12.82 -30.94 -8.08
C LYS A 219 12.55 -29.81 -9.07
N TYR A 220 12.92 -28.57 -8.73
CA TYR A 220 12.74 -27.40 -9.59
C TYR A 220 14.04 -26.89 -10.21
N VAL A 221 15.17 -27.54 -9.92
CA VAL A 221 16.49 -27.10 -10.39
C VAL A 221 16.72 -27.57 -11.82
N ASN A 222 17.07 -26.64 -12.71
CA ASN A 222 17.51 -26.99 -14.06
C ASN A 222 19.01 -27.34 -14.06
N TYR A 223 19.33 -28.62 -13.86
CA TYR A 223 20.71 -29.11 -13.83
C TYR A 223 21.46 -28.99 -15.17
N SER A 224 20.76 -28.72 -16.28
CA SER A 224 21.41 -28.42 -17.57
C SER A 224 21.94 -26.99 -17.65
N ASN A 225 21.61 -26.12 -16.70
CA ASN A 225 22.10 -24.74 -16.67
C ASN A 225 23.61 -24.69 -16.39
N GLU A 226 24.37 -24.06 -17.28
CA GLU A 226 25.83 -23.98 -17.19
C GLU A 226 26.32 -23.27 -15.91
N PHE A 227 25.64 -22.19 -15.49
CA PHE A 227 25.99 -21.48 -14.27
C PHE A 227 25.84 -22.38 -13.04
N LEU A 228 24.76 -23.15 -12.94
CA LEU A 228 24.55 -24.08 -11.82
C LEU A 228 25.57 -25.22 -11.80
N ARG A 229 25.94 -25.74 -12.97
CA ARG A 229 27.01 -26.74 -13.10
C ARG A 229 28.37 -26.20 -12.65
N ASN A 230 28.68 -24.94 -12.98
CA ASN A 230 29.90 -24.27 -12.52
C ASN A 230 29.91 -24.03 -11.00
N CYS A 231 28.73 -23.97 -10.36
CA CYS A 231 28.58 -23.93 -8.91
C CYS A 231 28.61 -25.31 -8.23
N HIS A 232 28.88 -26.40 -8.97
CA HIS A 232 28.87 -27.78 -8.47
C HIS A 232 27.52 -28.22 -7.88
N ILE A 233 26.42 -27.60 -8.32
CA ILE A 233 25.07 -28.02 -7.94
C ILE A 233 24.67 -29.15 -8.90
N MET A 234 24.87 -30.39 -8.46
CA MET A 234 24.60 -31.59 -9.24
C MET A 234 23.27 -32.22 -8.85
N GLU A 235 22.69 -32.99 -9.78
CA GLU A 235 21.48 -33.75 -9.54
C GLU A 235 21.74 -34.80 -8.43
N PRO A 236 20.91 -34.86 -7.37
CA PRO A 236 21.05 -35.84 -6.33
C PRO A 236 20.91 -37.26 -6.90
N GLN A 237 21.83 -38.15 -6.55
CA GLN A 237 21.65 -39.57 -6.82
C GLN A 237 20.59 -40.09 -5.84
N LEU A 238 19.41 -40.40 -6.37
CA LEU A 238 18.31 -41.03 -5.63
C LEU A 238 18.67 -42.44 -5.15
#